data_AF-A0A528N502-F1
#
_entry.id   AF-A0A528N502-F1
#
_cell.length_a   1.000
_cell.length_b   1.000
_cell.length_c   1.000
_cell.angle_alpha   90.00
_cell.angle_beta   90.00
_cell.angle_gamma   90.00
#
_symmetry.space_group_name_H-M   'P 1'
#
loop_
_entity.id
_entity.type
_entity.pdbx_description
1 polymer ?
#
loop_
_entity_poly.entity_id
_entity_poly.type
_entity_poly.pdbx_seq_one_letter_code
_entity_poly.pdbx_strand_id
1 'polypeptide(L)'
;LLDRFSPAISVIACNTASTLVIEALRERFPGHPFVGTVPAIKPAAERTRSGMVSVLATPGTVKRQYTRDLIGKWAQKCHVRLVGSDRLAGLAEVYMR
;
A
#
# COMPACT_ATOMS: atom_id res chain seq x y z
N LEU A 1 18.06 13.61 -4.71
CA LEU A 1 18.15 12.19 -5.15
C LEU A 1 17.95 12.10 -6.65
N LEU A 2 16.83 12.62 -7.19
CA LEU A 2 16.58 12.65 -8.63
C LEU A 2 17.70 13.36 -9.39
N ASP A 3 18.04 14.61 -9.05
CA ASP A 3 19.12 15.34 -9.73
C ASP A 3 20.50 14.67 -9.59
N ARG A 4 20.73 14.01 -8.46
CA ARG A 4 22.02 13.37 -8.15
C ARG A 4 22.23 12.08 -8.94
N PHE A 5 21.17 11.30 -9.17
CA PHE A 5 21.29 9.93 -9.68
C PHE A 5 20.58 9.71 -11.03
N SER A 6 19.76 10.67 -11.47
CA SER A 6 18.96 10.60 -12.71
C SER A 6 18.34 9.21 -12.95
N PRO A 7 17.61 8.64 -11.97
CA PRO A 7 17.08 7.29 -12.11
C PRO A 7 16.03 7.27 -13.22
N ALA A 8 15.89 6.13 -13.91
CA ALA A 8 14.80 5.96 -14.89
C ALA A 8 13.42 5.84 -14.21
N ILE A 9 13.38 5.41 -12.94
CA ILE A 9 12.16 5.20 -12.15
C ILE A 9 12.44 5.28 -10.65
N SER A 10 11.46 5.69 -9.86
CA SER A 10 11.55 5.67 -8.39
C SER A 10 10.45 4.81 -7.78
N VAL A 11 10.86 3.89 -6.90
CA VAL A 11 9.97 2.96 -6.20
C VAL A 11 9.85 3.35 -4.74
N ILE A 12 8.63 3.56 -4.27
CA ILE A 12 8.29 3.73 -2.86
C ILE A 12 7.92 2.34 -2.33
N ALA A 13 8.89 1.69 -1.68
CA ALA A 13 8.75 0.31 -1.24
C ALA A 13 7.86 0.14 0.00
N CYS A 14 7.69 1.20 0.80
CA CYS A 14 6.89 1.15 2.02
C CYS A 14 5.42 1.45 1.72
N ASN A 15 4.53 0.50 1.99
CA ASN A 15 3.08 0.67 1.77
C ASN A 15 2.55 1.93 2.48
N THR A 16 2.94 2.15 3.74
CA THR A 16 2.52 3.33 4.51
C THR A 16 2.95 4.62 3.80
N ALA A 17 4.21 4.71 3.38
CA ALA A 17 4.75 5.88 2.71
C ALA A 17 4.08 6.11 1.35
N SER A 18 3.89 5.04 0.56
CA SER A 18 3.21 5.10 -0.73
C SER A 18 1.81 5.72 -0.60
N THR A 19 1.02 5.31 0.40
CA THR A 19 -0.32 5.89 0.63
C THR A 19 -0.32 7.36 1.06
N LEU A 20 0.84 7.91 1.43
CA LEU A 20 0.98 9.29 1.89
C LEU A 20 1.52 10.23 0.81
N VAL A 21 2.52 9.79 0.06
CA VAL A 21 3.35 10.72 -0.74
C VAL A 21 3.23 10.54 -2.24
N ILE A 22 2.67 9.42 -2.73
CA ILE A 22 2.80 9.08 -4.16
C ILE A 22 2.12 10.10 -5.08
N GLU A 23 0.93 10.58 -4.73
CA GLU A 23 0.22 11.57 -5.56
C GLU A 23 0.94 12.92 -5.54
N ALA A 24 1.38 13.37 -4.36
CA ALA A 24 2.16 14.60 -4.23
C ALA A 24 3.49 14.56 -5.01
N LEU A 25 4.17 13.41 -5.04
CA LEU A 25 5.39 13.22 -5.82
C LEU A 25 5.11 13.28 -7.33
N ARG A 26 4.03 12.65 -7.80
CA ARG A 26 3.62 12.69 -9.21
C ARG A 26 3.22 14.09 -9.65
N GLU A 27 2.51 14.83 -8.81
CA GLU A 27 2.17 16.23 -9.07
C GLU A 27 3.41 17.11 -9.12
N ARG A 28 4.34 16.93 -8.18
CA ARG A 28 5.56 17.76 -8.11
C ARG A 28 6.55 17.46 -9.23
N PHE A 29 6.59 16.23 -9.72
CA PHE A 29 7.57 15.75 -10.71
C PHE A 29 6.87 14.97 -11.85
N PRO A 30 6.04 15.62 -12.67
CA PRO A 30 5.17 14.94 -13.64
C PRO A 30 5.94 14.21 -14.76
N GLY A 31 7.18 14.61 -15.03
CA GLY A 31 8.05 13.96 -16.03
C GLY A 31 8.80 12.72 -15.51
N HIS A 32 8.71 12.40 -14.21
CA HIS A 32 9.45 11.29 -13.61
C HIS A 32 8.51 10.18 -13.12
N PRO A 33 8.72 8.91 -13.48
CA PRO A 33 7.81 7.85 -13.09
C PRO A 33 8.02 7.41 -11.63
N PHE A 34 6.93 7.45 -10.86
CA PHE A 34 6.85 6.92 -9.50
C PHE A 34 5.94 5.69 -9.41
N VAL A 35 6.48 4.64 -8.81
CA VAL A 35 5.75 3.41 -8.47
C VAL A 35 5.72 3.27 -6.97
N GLY A 36 4.54 3.07 -6.40
CA GLY A 36 4.39 2.77 -4.97
C GLY A 36 3.81 1.39 -4.77
N THR A 37 4.19 0.77 -3.68
CA THR A 37 3.49 -0.40 -3.17
C THR A 37 2.18 0.02 -2.52
N VAL A 38 1.10 -0.70 -2.79
CA VAL A 38 -0.23 -0.43 -2.23
C VAL A 38 -0.79 -1.71 -1.61
N PRO A 39 -1.73 -1.62 -0.65
CA PRO A 39 -2.39 -2.81 -0.14
C PRO A 39 -2.95 -3.65 -1.29
N ALA A 40 -2.65 -4.95 -1.28
CA ALA A 40 -2.99 -5.90 -2.35
C ALA A 40 -4.48 -6.29 -2.35
N ILE A 41 -5.38 -5.30 -2.23
CA ILE A 41 -6.83 -5.48 -2.12
C ILE A 41 -7.42 -6.00 -3.42
N LYS A 42 -7.06 -5.39 -4.57
CA LYS A 42 -7.55 -5.81 -5.89
C LYS A 42 -7.27 -7.30 -6.16
N PRO A 43 -6.00 -7.77 -6.13
CA PRO A 43 -5.74 -9.18 -6.41
C PRO A 43 -6.36 -10.11 -5.36
N ALA A 44 -6.49 -9.69 -4.10
CA ALA A 44 -7.17 -10.48 -3.08
C ALA A 44 -8.67 -10.63 -3.38
N ALA A 45 -9.34 -9.54 -3.81
CA ALA A 45 -10.75 -9.55 -4.19
C ALA A 45 -11.01 -10.36 -5.47
N GLU A 46 -10.10 -10.30 -6.46
CA GLU A 46 -10.22 -11.06 -7.71
C GLU A 46 -10.01 -12.58 -7.52
N ARG A 47 -9.24 -12.98 -6.50
CA ARG A 47 -8.81 -14.38 -6.32
C ARG A 47 -9.49 -15.10 -5.16
N THR A 48 -10.19 -14.39 -4.29
CA THR A 48 -10.87 -15.01 -3.14
C THR A 48 -12.00 -15.93 -3.60
N ARG A 49 -12.07 -17.13 -3.03
CA ARG A 49 -13.20 -18.07 -3.25
C ARG A 49 -14.34 -17.86 -2.27
N SER A 50 -14.04 -17.38 -1.06
CA SER A 50 -15.02 -17.20 0.01
C SER A 50 -15.64 -15.81 0.03
N GLY A 51 -15.09 -14.85 -0.73
CA GLY A 51 -15.46 -13.45 -0.64
C GLY A 51 -14.96 -12.76 0.63
N MET A 52 -14.25 -13.46 1.52
CA MET A 52 -13.69 -12.88 2.75
C MET A 52 -12.21 -12.54 2.55
N VAL A 53 -11.82 -11.32 2.91
CA VAL A 53 -10.45 -10.83 2.79
C VAL A 53 -10.05 -10.08 4.06
N SER A 54 -8.93 -10.45 4.67
CA SER A 54 -8.34 -9.68 5.78
C SER A 54 -7.07 -8.98 5.34
N VAL A 55 -6.97 -7.68 5.61
CA VAL A 55 -5.77 -6.88 5.35
C VAL A 55 -5.10 -6.56 6.68
N LEU A 56 -3.94 -7.17 6.91
CA LEU A 56 -3.08 -6.86 8.03
C LEU A 56 -2.17 -5.69 7.63
N ALA A 57 -2.18 -4.61 8.40
CA ALA A 57 -1.30 -3.47 8.15
C ALA A 57 -1.02 -2.68 9.44
N THR A 58 -0.09 -1.73 9.36
CA THR A 58 0.14 -0.77 10.46
C THR A 58 -1.14 0.03 10.73
N PRO A 59 -1.42 0.46 11.98
CA PRO A 59 -2.65 1.20 12.27
C PRO A 59 -2.78 2.49 11.48
N GLY A 60 -1.66 3.13 11.14
CA GLY A 60 -1.60 4.25 10.21
C GLY A 60 -2.27 3.90 8.88
N THR A 61 -1.80 2.84 8.21
CA THR A 61 -2.30 2.38 6.91
C THR A 61 -3.77 1.96 6.94
N VAL A 62 -4.20 1.25 7.99
CA VAL A 62 -5.62 0.84 8.15
C VAL A 62 -6.56 2.03 8.22
N LYS A 63 -6.14 3.12 8.87
CA LYS A 63 -6.99 4.32 9.05
C LYS A 63 -7.01 5.25 7.83
N ARG A 64 -6.15 5.05 6.82
CA ARG A 64 -6.05 5.95 5.65
C ARG A 64 -7.24 5.86 4.72
N GLN A 65 -7.58 7.00 4.13
CA GLN A 65 -8.59 7.11 3.09
C GLN A 65 -8.21 6.28 1.85
N TYR A 66 -6.94 6.33 1.45
CA TYR A 66 -6.40 5.54 0.34
C TYR A 66 -6.76 4.04 0.42
N THR A 67 -6.65 3.43 1.59
CA THR A 67 -7.02 2.03 1.81
C THR A 67 -8.52 1.81 1.62
N ARG A 68 -9.36 2.72 2.12
CA ARG A 68 -10.81 2.66 1.92
C ARG A 68 -11.20 2.83 0.45
N ASP A 69 -10.53 3.73 -0.27
CA ASP A 69 -10.79 3.95 -1.70
C ASP A 69 -10.45 2.69 -2.53
N LEU A 70 -9.36 2.00 -2.20
CA LEU A 70 -9.03 0.72 -2.83
C LEU A 70 -10.10 -0.35 -2.58
N ILE A 71 -10.63 -0.44 -1.36
CA ILE A 71 -11.75 -1.37 -1.04
C ILE A 71 -12.98 -0.99 -1.86
N GLY A 72 -13.38 0.28 -1.84
CA GLY A 72 -14.55 0.78 -2.55
C GLY A 72 -14.44 0.61 -4.06
N LYS A 73 -13.23 0.67 -4.62
CA LYS A 73 -13.00 0.51 -6.07
C LYS A 73 -12.91 -0.95 -6.51
N TRP A 74 -12.26 -1.80 -5.73
CA TRP A 74 -11.85 -3.13 -6.21
C TRP A 74 -12.49 -4.31 -5.48
N ALA A 75 -13.09 -4.11 -4.31
CA ALA A 75 -13.55 -5.18 -3.44
C ALA A 75 -15.03 -5.06 -3.06
N GLN A 76 -15.86 -4.41 -3.89
CA GLN A 76 -17.29 -4.18 -3.62
C GLN A 76 -18.10 -5.47 -3.40
N LYS A 77 -17.63 -6.60 -3.95
CA LYS A 77 -18.27 -7.92 -3.82
C LYS A 77 -17.64 -8.78 -2.70
N CYS A 78 -16.75 -8.22 -1.90
CA CYS A 78 -16.02 -8.94 -0.87
C CYS A 78 -16.23 -8.30 0.50
N HIS A 79 -16.26 -9.12 1.55
CA HIS A 79 -16.17 -8.65 2.91
C HIS A 79 -14.70 -8.43 3.27
N VAL A 80 -14.27 -7.17 3.29
CA VAL A 80 -12.90 -6.80 3.64
C VAL A 80 -12.82 -6.37 5.10
N ARG A 81 -11.99 -7.06 5.88
CA ARG A 81 -11.66 -6.71 7.26
C ARG A 81 -10.27 -6.09 7.33
N LEU A 82 -10.19 -4.87 7.84
CA LEU A 82 -8.90 -4.24 8.14
C LEU A 82 -8.47 -4.57 9.57
N VAL A 83 -7.23 -5.03 9.74
CA VAL A 83 -6.67 -5.40 11.05
C VAL A 83 -5.37 -4.64 11.26
N GLY A 84 -5.40 -3.69 12.19
CA GLY A 84 -4.23 -2.94 12.60
C GLY A 84 -3.30 -3.80 13.47
N SER A 85 -1.99 -3.74 13.23
CA SER A 85 -0.99 -4.36 14.08
C SER A 85 0.23 -3.48 14.25
N ASP A 86 0.55 -3.15 15.50
CA ASP A 86 1.77 -2.42 15.87
C ASP A 86 3.00 -3.33 15.97
N ARG A 87 2.78 -4.64 16.15
CA ARG A 87 3.86 -5.59 16.46
C ARG A 87 4.30 -6.45 15.28
N LEU A 88 3.45 -6.63 14.27
CA LEU A 88 3.74 -7.57 13.17
C LEU A 88 5.00 -7.20 12.39
N ALA A 89 5.23 -5.90 12.17
CA ALA A 89 6.45 -5.42 11.51
C ALA A 89 7.70 -5.76 12.33
N GLY A 90 7.72 -5.40 13.63
CA GLY A 90 8.85 -5.72 14.52
C GLY A 90 9.09 -7.23 14.68
N LEU A 91 8.02 -8.03 14.75
CA LEU A 91 8.15 -9.49 14.78
C LEU A 91 8.76 -10.05 13.48
N ALA A 92 8.38 -9.51 12.33
CA ALA A 92 8.96 -9.89 11.05
C ALA A 92 10.45 -9.50 10.97
N GLU A 93 10.81 -8.31 11.43
CA GLU A 93 12.21 -7.86 11.50
C GLU A 93 13.08 -8.74 12.39
N VAL A 94 12.55 -9.19 13.54
CA VAL A 94 13.24 -10.15 14.42
C VAL A 94 13.40 -11.50 13.75
N TYR A 95 12.37 -12.00 13.06
CA TYR A 95 12.42 -13.29 12.37
C TYR A 95 13.38 -13.31 11.17
N MET A 96 13.54 -12.18 10.48
CA MET A 96 14.42 -12.06 9.31
C MET A 96 15.90 -11.85 9.65
N ARG A 97 16.25 -11.68 10.93
CA ARG A 97 17.64 -11.64 11.42
C ARG A 97 18.13 -13.04 11.74
#